data_AF-A0A392MPA4-F1
#
_entry.id   AF-A0A392MPA4-F1
#
_cell.length_a   1.000
_cell.length_b   1.000
_cell.length_c   1.000
_cell.angle_alpha   90.00
_cell.angle_beta   90.00
_cell.angle_gamma   90.00
#
_symmetry.space_group_name_H-M   'P 1'
#
loop_
_entity.id
_entity.type
_entity.pdbx_description
1 polymer ?
#
loop_
_entity_poly.entity_id
_entity_poly.type
_entity_poly.pdbx_seq_one_letter_code
_entity_poly.pdbx_strand_id
1 'polypeptide(L)'
;LLRIKFYGSFDKPLGRYLHDDLFDQTSCCQSCKDPTEAHVLCFTHQQGNLTINIRRLPSVKLPGERDGKIWMWHRCLRCPVVDGVPPATQRVVMSDAAWGLSFGKFLELSFSNHATANRVATCGHSLQRDCLRFYGFGSMVVFFRYSPIDVLSVHLPPSVLEFGYIKEKWITKEAGEVLYSKVETLYLEISDVLEQLETKVLFPGIGNELSDAYGIQFAKFG
;
A
#
# COMPACT_ATOMS: atom_id res chain seq x y z
N LEU A 1 -1.94 -10.68 -15.95
CA LEU A 1 -3.10 -11.38 -15.36
C LEU A 1 -3.07 -12.83 -15.79
N LEU A 2 -2.97 -13.76 -14.83
CA LEU A 2 -2.94 -15.20 -15.09
C LEU A 2 -4.38 -15.73 -15.11
N ARG A 3 -4.78 -16.36 -16.22
CA ARG A 3 -6.12 -16.98 -16.35
C ARG A 3 -5.98 -18.49 -16.18
N ILE A 4 -6.44 -19.01 -15.06
CA ILE A 4 -6.44 -20.45 -14.80
C ILE A 4 -7.63 -21.07 -15.56
N LYS A 5 -7.35 -22.01 -16.46
CA LYS A 5 -8.38 -22.83 -17.09
C LYS A 5 -8.67 -24.01 -16.15
N PHE A 6 -9.84 -24.02 -15.51
CA PHE A 6 -10.22 -25.09 -14.59
C PHE A 6 -10.21 -26.44 -15.32
N TYR A 7 -9.62 -27.45 -14.70
CA TYR A 7 -9.43 -28.78 -15.28
C TYR A 7 -8.66 -28.79 -16.61
N GLY A 8 -7.95 -27.71 -16.93
CA GLY A 8 -7.09 -27.60 -18.10
C GLY A 8 -5.67 -28.09 -17.80
N SER A 9 -4.81 -28.06 -18.83
CA SER A 9 -3.42 -28.56 -18.77
C SER A 9 -2.53 -27.88 -17.73
N PHE A 10 -2.84 -26.66 -17.32
CA PHE A 10 -2.08 -25.88 -16.33
C PHE A 10 -2.72 -25.87 -14.94
N ASP A 11 -3.83 -26.61 -14.77
CA ASP A 11 -4.51 -26.78 -13.51
C ASP A 11 -4.22 -28.18 -12.96
N LYS A 12 -4.40 -28.36 -11.65
CA LYS A 12 -4.22 -29.65 -11.00
C LYS A 12 -5.28 -29.87 -9.93
N PRO A 13 -5.59 -31.13 -9.61
CA PRO A 13 -6.48 -31.45 -8.49
C PRO A 13 -5.95 -30.83 -7.19
N LEU A 14 -6.86 -30.39 -6.33
CA LEU A 14 -6.56 -29.78 -5.04
C LEU A 14 -5.73 -30.73 -4.18
N GLY A 15 -6.08 -32.01 -4.13
CA GLY A 15 -5.33 -33.01 -3.39
C GLY A 15 -3.89 -33.15 -3.89
N ARG A 16 -3.69 -33.08 -5.21
CA ARG A 16 -2.36 -33.10 -5.83
C ARG A 16 -1.58 -31.83 -5.53
N TYR A 17 -2.21 -30.66 -5.59
CA TYR A 17 -1.56 -29.40 -5.21
C TYR A 17 -1.10 -29.41 -3.76
N LEU A 18 -1.95 -29.87 -2.84
CA LEU A 18 -1.59 -30.02 -1.44
C LEU A 18 -0.37 -30.95 -1.27
N HIS A 19 -0.40 -32.11 -1.91
CA HIS A 19 0.64 -33.13 -1.79
C HIS A 19 1.97 -32.70 -2.42
N ASP A 20 1.94 -32.33 -3.70
CA ASP A 20 3.14 -32.12 -4.50
C ASP A 20 3.78 -30.74 -4.25
N ASP A 21 2.99 -29.72 -3.92
CA ASP A 21 3.51 -28.34 -3.78
C ASP A 21 3.60 -27.85 -2.33
N LEU A 22 2.74 -28.32 -1.43
CA LEU A 22 2.66 -27.77 -0.07
C LEU A 22 3.17 -28.72 1.01
N PHE A 23 3.04 -30.02 0.82
CA PHE A 23 3.47 -31.04 1.79
C PHE A 23 4.84 -31.66 1.46
N ASP A 24 5.41 -31.39 0.29
CA ASP A 24 6.74 -31.86 -0.08
C ASP A 24 7.81 -31.22 0.81
N GLN A 25 8.35 -32.01 1.74
CA GLN A 25 9.39 -31.60 2.68
C GLN A 25 10.76 -31.39 2.00
N THR A 26 10.92 -31.84 0.76
CA THR A 26 12.15 -31.64 -0.02
C THR A 26 12.12 -30.37 -0.85
N SER A 27 10.96 -29.73 -0.96
CA SER A 27 10.79 -28.50 -1.71
C SER A 27 11.44 -27.31 -0.99
N CYS A 28 12.31 -26.60 -1.73
CA CYS A 28 12.90 -25.34 -1.30
C CYS A 28 12.58 -24.24 -2.30
N CYS A 29 12.48 -23.01 -1.81
CA CYS A 29 12.31 -21.84 -2.66
C CYS A 29 13.51 -21.70 -3.61
N GLN A 30 13.25 -21.53 -4.90
CA GLN A 30 14.33 -21.44 -5.89
C GLN A 30 15.19 -20.19 -5.71
N SER A 31 14.60 -19.11 -5.19
CA SER A 31 15.25 -17.81 -5.04
C SER A 31 16.10 -17.72 -3.76
N CYS A 32 15.55 -18.07 -2.58
CA CYS A 32 16.26 -17.92 -1.30
C CYS A 32 16.77 -19.23 -0.70
N LYS A 33 16.43 -20.39 -1.28
CA LYS A 33 16.79 -21.74 -0.80
C LYS A 33 16.20 -22.15 0.55
N ASP A 34 15.41 -21.29 1.19
CA ASP A 34 14.68 -21.66 2.40
C ASP A 34 13.57 -22.68 2.10
N PRO A 35 13.18 -23.50 3.11
CA PRO A 35 12.05 -24.41 3.00
C PRO A 35 10.74 -23.71 2.63
N THR A 36 9.81 -24.44 2.01
CA THR A 36 8.50 -23.90 1.62
C THR A 36 7.69 -23.38 2.82
N GLU A 37 7.88 -23.95 4.01
CA GLU A 37 7.26 -23.48 5.26
C GLU A 37 7.79 -22.15 5.81
N ALA A 38 8.91 -21.64 5.29
CA ALA A 38 9.38 -20.29 5.57
C ALA A 38 8.59 -19.23 4.78
N HIS A 39 7.79 -19.64 3.79
CA HIS A 39 7.05 -18.75 2.91
C HIS A 39 5.55 -18.74 3.19
N VAL A 40 4.93 -17.62 2.85
CA VAL A 40 3.48 -17.47 2.82
C VAL A 40 3.06 -17.29 1.37
N LEU A 41 2.13 -18.13 0.90
CA LEU A 41 1.57 -18.00 -0.45
C LEU A 41 0.29 -17.17 -0.38
N CYS A 42 0.14 -16.21 -1.29
CA CYS A 42 -1.03 -15.33 -1.35
C CYS A 42 -1.65 -15.38 -2.74
N PHE A 43 -2.96 -15.60 -2.79
CA PHE A 43 -3.77 -15.47 -4.00
C PHE A 43 -4.72 -14.30 -3.81
N THR A 44 -4.62 -13.29 -4.67
CA THR A 44 -5.50 -12.14 -4.64
C THR A 44 -6.47 -12.19 -5.82
N HIS A 45 -7.75 -12.04 -5.55
CA HIS A 45 -8.78 -11.97 -6.58
C HIS A 45 -9.87 -10.99 -6.16
N GLN A 46 -10.11 -9.97 -7.00
CA GLN A 46 -11.03 -8.87 -6.72
C GLN A 46 -10.71 -8.18 -5.38
N GLN A 47 -11.60 -8.29 -4.39
CA GLN A 47 -11.51 -7.66 -3.07
C GLN A 47 -11.15 -8.67 -1.96
N GLY A 48 -10.55 -9.80 -2.33
CA GLY A 48 -10.19 -10.86 -1.39
C GLY A 48 -8.75 -11.34 -1.57
N ASN A 49 -8.11 -11.65 -0.44
CA ASN A 49 -6.85 -12.37 -0.37
C ASN A 49 -7.08 -13.74 0.28
N LEU A 50 -6.53 -14.78 -0.33
CA LEU A 50 -6.42 -16.10 0.25
C LEU A 50 -4.95 -16.38 0.58
N THR A 51 -4.65 -16.39 1.87
CA THR A 51 -3.32 -16.64 2.40
C THR A 51 -3.17 -18.11 2.80
N ILE A 52 -2.10 -18.75 2.35
CA ILE A 52 -1.76 -20.13 2.66
C ILE A 52 -0.50 -20.13 3.52
N ASN A 53 -0.58 -20.79 4.67
CA ASN A 53 0.54 -20.98 5.57
C ASN A 53 0.82 -22.47 5.72
N ILE A 54 2.09 -22.83 5.69
CA ILE A 54 2.56 -24.21 5.78
C ILE A 54 3.38 -24.32 7.07
N ARG A 55 3.16 -25.39 7.84
CA ARG A 55 3.84 -25.66 9.10
C ARG A 55 4.14 -27.14 9.24
N ARG A 56 5.38 -27.48 9.58
CA ARG A 56 5.74 -28.79 10.11
C ARG A 56 5.47 -28.88 11.61
N LEU A 57 4.89 -29.99 12.04
CA LEU A 57 4.65 -30.37 13.43
C LEU A 57 5.70 -31.42 13.83
N PRO A 58 6.75 -31.07 14.61
CA PRO A 58 7.85 -31.98 14.91
C PRO A 58 7.41 -33.25 15.66
N SER A 59 6.46 -33.10 16.59
CA SER A 59 6.09 -34.16 17.54
C SER A 59 4.76 -34.83 17.24
N VAL A 60 4.02 -34.39 16.22
CA VAL A 60 2.67 -34.88 15.91
C VAL A 60 2.63 -35.35 14.46
N LYS A 61 2.24 -36.61 14.25
CA LYS A 61 1.99 -37.16 12.93
C LYS A 61 0.53 -37.58 12.80
N LEU A 62 -0.14 -37.07 11.78
CA LEU A 62 -1.46 -37.51 11.41
C LEU A 62 -1.41 -38.94 10.84
N PRO A 63 -2.35 -39.82 11.22
CA PRO A 63 -2.35 -41.21 10.76
C PRO A 63 -2.70 -41.30 9.27
N GLY A 64 -2.30 -42.38 8.60
CA GLY A 64 -2.65 -42.63 7.19
C GLY A 64 -1.73 -41.99 6.16
N GLU A 65 -0.56 -41.47 6.58
CA GLU A 65 0.47 -40.93 5.68
C GLU A 65 0.89 -41.94 4.60
N ARG A 66 1.12 -43.20 4.99
CA ARG A 66 1.45 -44.30 4.06
C ARG A 66 0.34 -44.63 3.06
N ASP A 67 -0.90 -44.28 3.39
CA ASP A 67 -2.07 -44.50 2.53
C ASP A 67 -2.38 -43.26 1.66
N GLY A 68 -1.55 -42.21 1.72
CA GLY A 68 -1.81 -40.96 0.99
C GLY A 68 -2.96 -40.11 1.57
N LYS A 69 -3.41 -40.38 2.80
CA LYS A 69 -4.61 -39.73 3.37
C LYS A 69 -4.33 -38.30 3.80
N ILE A 70 -5.07 -37.35 3.22
CA ILE A 70 -5.09 -35.95 3.64
C ILE A 70 -6.25 -35.75 4.62
N TRP A 71 -5.96 -35.22 5.80
CA TRP A 71 -6.97 -34.82 6.79
C TRP A 71 -7.43 -33.39 6.54
N MET A 72 -8.72 -33.12 6.72
CA MET A 72 -9.32 -31.80 6.64
C MET A 72 -10.12 -31.46 7.91
N TRP A 73 -10.04 -30.20 8.33
CA TRP A 73 -10.86 -29.64 9.40
C TRP A 73 -10.90 -28.12 9.27
N HIS A 74 -11.73 -27.45 10.07
CA HIS A 74 -11.74 -26.00 10.11
C HIS A 74 -11.89 -25.45 11.52
N ARG A 75 -11.48 -24.19 11.69
CA ARG A 75 -11.74 -23.39 12.90
C ARG A 75 -12.45 -22.11 12.51
N CYS A 76 -13.59 -21.83 13.13
CA CYS A 76 -14.35 -20.62 12.85
C CYS A 76 -13.83 -19.45 13.70
N LEU A 77 -13.40 -18.37 13.05
CA LEU A 77 -12.87 -17.16 13.67
C LEU A 77 -13.96 -16.25 14.26
N ARG A 78 -15.23 -16.51 13.94
CA ARG A 78 -16.39 -15.77 14.45
C ARG A 78 -17.02 -16.43 15.68
N CYS A 79 -16.74 -17.71 15.91
CA CYS A 79 -17.24 -18.41 17.09
C CYS A 79 -16.51 -17.96 18.36
N PRO A 80 -17.16 -18.06 19.54
CA PRO A 80 -16.50 -17.84 20.82
C PRO A 80 -15.26 -18.71 20.95
N VAL A 81 -14.18 -18.09 21.41
CA VAL A 81 -12.90 -18.76 21.66
C VAL A 81 -13.05 -19.63 22.92
N VAL A 82 -12.59 -20.88 22.84
CA VAL A 82 -12.56 -21.82 23.97
C VAL A 82 -11.08 -22.14 24.23
N ASP A 83 -10.62 -21.97 25.47
CA ASP A 83 -9.20 -22.19 25.86
C ASP A 83 -8.19 -21.41 25.00
N GLY A 84 -8.51 -20.16 24.67
CA GLY A 84 -7.62 -19.27 23.90
C GLY A 84 -7.53 -19.59 22.40
N VAL A 85 -8.24 -20.61 21.89
CA VAL A 85 -8.29 -20.94 20.45
C VAL A 85 -9.73 -21.03 19.91
N PRO A 86 -9.98 -20.65 18.64
CA PRO A 86 -11.31 -20.83 18.06
C PRO A 86 -11.65 -22.32 17.91
N PRO A 87 -12.91 -22.73 18.08
CA PRO A 87 -13.30 -24.14 18.12
C PRO A 87 -12.97 -24.84 16.80
N ALA A 88 -12.44 -26.06 16.90
CA ALA A 88 -12.14 -26.91 15.75
C ALA A 88 -13.23 -27.94 15.53
N THR A 89 -13.55 -28.20 14.26
CA THR A 89 -14.35 -29.38 13.92
C THR A 89 -13.56 -30.65 14.06
N GLN A 90 -14.26 -31.78 14.11
CA GLN A 90 -13.64 -33.10 13.97
C GLN A 90 -12.82 -33.15 12.67
N ARG A 91 -11.64 -33.77 12.76
CA ARG A 91 -10.82 -34.06 11.58
C ARG A 91 -11.46 -35.20 10.80
N VAL A 92 -11.61 -35.00 9.50
CA VAL A 92 -12.13 -36.02 8.58
C VAL A 92 -11.14 -36.23 7.44
N VAL A 93 -11.10 -37.42 6.86
CA VAL A 93 -10.28 -37.67 5.68
C VAL A 93 -10.92 -36.98 4.48
N MET A 94 -10.10 -36.34 3.65
CA MET A 94 -10.52 -35.70 2.41
C MET A 94 -11.14 -36.74 1.48
N SER A 95 -12.36 -36.48 1.00
CA SER A 95 -13.04 -37.37 0.06
C SER A 95 -12.43 -37.30 -1.34
N ASP A 96 -12.64 -38.33 -2.15
CA ASP A 96 -12.15 -38.36 -3.55
C ASP A 96 -12.67 -37.18 -4.38
N ALA A 97 -13.93 -36.77 -4.16
CA ALA A 97 -14.51 -35.61 -4.82
C ALA A 97 -13.81 -34.30 -4.41
N ALA A 98 -13.42 -34.16 -3.14
CA ALA A 98 -12.67 -32.99 -2.68
C ALA A 98 -11.23 -33.03 -3.19
N TRP A 99 -10.59 -34.21 -3.20
CA TRP A 99 -9.24 -34.42 -3.71
C TRP A 99 -9.14 -34.09 -5.20
N GLY A 100 -10.14 -34.52 -5.98
CA GLY A 100 -10.26 -34.31 -7.42
C GLY A 100 -10.76 -32.93 -7.86
N LEU A 101 -11.12 -32.04 -6.92
CA LEU A 101 -11.56 -30.69 -7.24
C LEU A 101 -10.41 -29.91 -7.90
N SER A 102 -10.68 -29.25 -9.03
CA SER A 102 -9.72 -28.32 -9.66
C SER A 102 -9.21 -27.29 -8.65
N PHE A 103 -7.90 -27.07 -8.57
CA PHE A 103 -7.34 -26.05 -7.70
C PHE A 103 -7.80 -24.64 -8.12
N GLY A 104 -7.83 -24.35 -9.42
CA GLY A 104 -8.43 -23.11 -9.92
C GLY A 104 -9.89 -22.92 -9.49
N LYS A 105 -10.70 -23.99 -9.54
CA LYS A 105 -12.09 -23.95 -9.08
C LYS A 105 -12.18 -23.77 -7.56
N PHE A 106 -11.29 -24.40 -6.79
CA PHE A 106 -11.18 -24.18 -5.36
C PHE A 106 -10.87 -22.72 -5.02
N LEU A 107 -9.96 -22.08 -5.76
CA LEU A 107 -9.66 -20.65 -5.60
C LEU A 107 -10.90 -19.81 -5.92
N GLU A 108 -11.52 -20.00 -7.07
CA GLU A 108 -12.73 -19.28 -7.46
C GLU A 108 -13.84 -19.40 -6.40
N LEU A 109 -14.11 -20.62 -5.91
CA LEU A 109 -15.08 -20.85 -4.84
C LEU A 109 -14.67 -20.19 -3.51
N SER A 110 -13.37 -20.03 -3.25
CA SER A 110 -12.86 -19.35 -2.05
C SER A 110 -13.08 -17.83 -2.08
N PHE A 111 -13.15 -17.23 -3.27
CA PHE A 111 -13.44 -15.80 -3.45
C PHE A 111 -14.90 -15.51 -3.78
N SER A 112 -15.72 -16.54 -4.04
CA SER A 112 -17.10 -16.38 -4.45
C SER A 112 -17.99 -15.90 -3.31
N ASN A 113 -18.84 -14.91 -3.60
CA ASN A 113 -19.84 -14.40 -2.68
C ASN A 113 -21.23 -15.03 -2.88
N HIS A 114 -21.35 -15.93 -3.87
CA HIS A 114 -22.61 -16.60 -4.16
C HIS A 114 -23.06 -17.46 -2.97
N ALA A 115 -24.33 -17.33 -2.59
CA ALA A 115 -24.94 -18.08 -1.49
C ALA A 115 -24.79 -19.60 -1.65
N THR A 116 -24.76 -20.10 -2.90
CA THR A 116 -24.54 -21.53 -3.22
C THR A 116 -23.09 -21.98 -3.09
N ALA A 117 -22.13 -21.05 -3.21
CA ALA A 117 -20.71 -21.33 -3.00
C ALA A 117 -20.35 -21.26 -1.52
N ASN A 118 -21.00 -20.38 -0.74
CA ASN A 118 -20.79 -20.25 0.69
C ASN A 118 -21.30 -21.49 1.43
N ARG A 119 -20.37 -22.42 1.72
CA ARG A 119 -20.69 -23.55 2.59
C ARG A 119 -20.81 -22.99 4.00
N VAL A 120 -21.91 -23.32 4.66
CA VAL A 120 -22.14 -22.93 6.04
C VAL A 120 -21.45 -23.96 6.92
N ALA A 121 -20.57 -23.50 7.80
CA ALA A 121 -20.00 -24.35 8.85
C ALA A 121 -21.12 -24.83 9.78
N THR A 122 -20.89 -25.86 10.58
CA THR A 122 -21.89 -26.36 11.54
C THR A 122 -22.36 -25.29 12.52
N CYS A 123 -21.57 -24.24 12.72
CA CYS A 123 -21.89 -23.08 13.56
C CYS A 123 -22.67 -21.95 12.85
N GLY A 124 -23.03 -22.09 11.57
CA GLY A 124 -23.79 -21.06 10.84
C GLY A 124 -22.95 -19.99 10.11
N HIS A 125 -21.64 -19.97 10.30
CA HIS A 125 -20.74 -18.98 9.67
C HIS A 125 -20.19 -19.46 8.31
N SER A 126 -19.69 -18.53 7.49
CA SER A 126 -19.12 -18.87 6.17
C SER A 126 -17.82 -19.67 6.32
N LEU A 127 -17.76 -20.85 5.74
CA LEU A 127 -16.56 -21.67 5.71
C LEU A 127 -15.43 -21.00 4.91
N GLN A 128 -15.77 -20.22 3.90
CA GLN A 128 -14.79 -19.53 3.04
C GLN A 128 -14.19 -18.30 3.72
N ARG A 129 -15.05 -17.46 4.33
CA ARG A 129 -14.66 -16.14 4.83
C ARG A 129 -14.32 -16.12 6.31
N ASP A 130 -15.10 -16.85 7.10
CA ASP A 130 -15.04 -16.77 8.56
C ASP A 130 -14.20 -17.89 9.17
N CYS A 131 -13.75 -18.87 8.38
CA CYS A 131 -13.05 -20.03 8.88
C CYS A 131 -11.63 -20.17 8.34
N LEU A 132 -10.73 -20.62 9.21
CA LEU A 132 -9.46 -21.21 8.80
C LEU A 132 -9.72 -22.63 8.31
N ARG A 133 -9.32 -22.94 7.08
CA ARG A 133 -9.47 -24.27 6.49
C ARG A 133 -8.14 -24.99 6.54
N PHE A 134 -8.06 -26.07 7.30
CA PHE A 134 -6.84 -26.83 7.52
C PHE A 134 -6.82 -28.10 6.68
N TYR A 135 -5.62 -28.43 6.21
CA TYR A 135 -5.29 -29.68 5.56
C TYR A 135 -4.03 -30.24 6.20
N GLY A 136 -3.97 -31.54 6.45
CA GLY A 136 -2.80 -32.15 7.08
C GLY A 136 -2.45 -33.50 6.51
N PHE A 137 -1.15 -33.76 6.41
CA PHE A 137 -0.58 -35.00 5.87
C PHE A 137 0.70 -35.33 6.65
N GLY A 138 0.72 -36.47 7.34
CA GLY A 138 1.84 -36.84 8.19
C GLY A 138 2.16 -35.75 9.24
N SER A 139 3.39 -35.25 9.24
CA SER A 139 3.83 -34.14 10.10
C SER A 139 3.55 -32.74 9.54
N MET A 140 2.95 -32.61 8.36
CA MET A 140 2.71 -31.32 7.72
C MET A 140 1.28 -30.86 7.92
N VAL A 141 1.10 -29.57 8.19
CA VAL A 141 -0.21 -28.91 8.25
C VAL A 141 -0.17 -27.62 7.44
N VAL A 142 -1.19 -27.45 6.62
CA VAL A 142 -1.44 -26.24 5.85
C VAL A 142 -2.75 -25.64 6.32
N PHE A 143 -2.82 -24.31 6.39
CA PHE A 143 -4.10 -23.64 6.55
C PHE A 143 -4.28 -22.48 5.59
N PHE A 144 -5.52 -22.34 5.14
CA PHE A 144 -5.99 -21.32 4.22
C PHE A 144 -6.83 -20.32 5.01
N ARG A 145 -6.52 -19.04 4.87
CA ARG A 145 -7.23 -17.93 5.49
C ARG A 145 -7.67 -16.94 4.43
N TYR A 146 -8.97 -16.67 4.37
CA TYR A 146 -9.48 -15.54 3.61
C TYR A 146 -9.35 -14.24 4.41
N SER A 147 -9.07 -13.14 3.73
CA SER A 147 -9.18 -11.79 4.27
C SER A 147 -9.67 -10.82 3.18
N PRO A 148 -10.56 -9.88 3.50
CA PRO A 148 -10.93 -8.83 2.57
C PRO A 148 -9.75 -7.88 2.31
N ILE A 149 -9.67 -7.31 1.11
CA ILE A 149 -8.74 -6.25 0.74
C ILE A 149 -9.53 -5.03 0.30
N ASP A 150 -9.18 -3.87 0.83
CA ASP A 150 -9.66 -2.59 0.34
C ASP A 150 -8.85 -2.17 -0.89
N VAL A 151 -9.50 -2.14 -2.05
CA VAL A 151 -8.88 -1.67 -3.29
C VAL A 151 -9.08 -0.16 -3.38
N LEU A 152 -8.00 0.59 -3.15
CA LEU A 152 -8.02 2.04 -3.29
C LEU A 152 -7.83 2.41 -4.77
N SER A 153 -8.76 3.21 -5.30
CA SER A 153 -8.62 3.82 -6.64
C SER A 153 -7.77 5.07 -6.52
N VAL A 154 -6.73 5.19 -7.35
CA VAL A 154 -5.96 6.43 -7.48
C VAL A 154 -6.74 7.36 -8.40
N HIS A 155 -7.27 8.44 -7.85
CA HIS A 155 -7.77 9.56 -8.65
C HIS A 155 -6.61 10.52 -8.89
N LEU A 156 -6.22 10.68 -10.16
CA LEU A 156 -5.32 11.74 -10.55
C LEU A 156 -6.04 13.08 -10.36
N PRO A 157 -5.36 14.13 -9.86
CA PRO A 157 -5.91 15.47 -9.93
C PRO A 157 -6.22 15.83 -11.38
N PRO A 158 -7.18 16.75 -11.64
CA PRO A 158 -7.45 17.24 -12.98
C PRO A 158 -6.14 17.64 -13.68
N SER A 159 -5.98 17.22 -14.95
CA SER A 159 -4.77 17.52 -15.74
C SER A 159 -4.59 19.02 -16.02
N VAL A 160 -5.66 19.79 -15.84
CA VAL A 160 -5.67 21.24 -15.95
C VAL A 160 -5.98 21.80 -14.57
N LEU A 161 -5.00 22.46 -13.98
CA LEU A 161 -5.19 23.29 -12.81
C LEU A 161 -5.80 24.62 -13.29
N GLU A 162 -7.11 24.77 -13.14
CA GLU A 162 -7.73 26.09 -13.23
C GLU A 162 -7.35 26.88 -11.98
N PHE A 163 -6.24 27.61 -12.08
CA PHE A 163 -6.02 28.73 -11.18
C PHE A 163 -7.11 29.74 -11.51
N GLY A 164 -8.19 29.71 -10.73
CA GLY A 164 -9.20 30.76 -10.77
C GLY A 164 -8.46 32.09 -10.75
N TYR A 165 -8.84 33.01 -11.64
CA TYR A 165 -8.26 34.35 -11.73
C TYR A 165 -8.63 35.09 -10.44
N ILE A 166 -7.97 34.74 -9.35
CA ILE A 166 -7.90 35.54 -8.14
C ILE A 166 -7.13 36.76 -8.62
N LYS A 167 -7.85 37.75 -9.13
CA LYS A 167 -7.29 39.06 -9.39
C LYS A 167 -6.80 39.51 -8.02
N GLU A 168 -5.51 39.36 -7.76
CA GLU A 168 -4.90 39.50 -6.44
C GLU A 168 -4.95 40.97 -6.04
N LYS A 169 -6.14 41.41 -5.59
CA LYS A 169 -6.37 42.72 -4.96
C LYS A 169 -5.36 42.93 -3.84
N TRP A 170 -4.91 41.85 -3.20
CA TRP A 170 -3.85 41.87 -2.19
C TRP A 170 -2.50 42.26 -2.79
N ILE A 171 -2.08 41.75 -3.95
CA ILE A 171 -0.84 42.19 -4.63
C ILE A 171 -0.94 43.66 -5.01
N THR A 172 -2.09 44.11 -5.52
CA THR A 172 -2.26 45.52 -5.88
C THR A 172 -2.21 46.44 -4.66
N LYS A 173 -2.75 45.98 -3.52
CA LYS A 173 -2.70 46.68 -2.24
C LYS A 173 -1.27 46.74 -1.69
N GLU A 174 -0.56 45.62 -1.66
CA GLU A 174 0.83 45.52 -1.21
C GLU A 174 1.75 46.43 -2.04
N ALA A 175 1.60 46.39 -3.37
CA ALA A 175 2.35 47.26 -4.27
C ALA A 175 2.06 48.75 -4.00
N GLY A 176 0.82 49.10 -3.67
CA GLY A 176 0.43 50.45 -3.28
C GLY A 176 1.04 50.91 -1.97
N GLU A 177 1.05 50.06 -0.94
CA GLU A 177 1.66 50.36 0.37
C GLU A 177 3.18 50.53 0.26
N VAL A 178 3.85 49.68 -0.53
CA VAL A 178 5.29 49.80 -0.81
C VAL A 178 5.63 51.07 -1.60
N LEU A 179 4.79 51.45 -2.57
CA LEU A 179 4.98 52.70 -3.31
C LEU A 179 4.80 53.92 -2.40
N TYR A 180 3.80 53.90 -1.52
CA TYR A 180 3.54 55.00 -0.60
C TYR A 180 4.71 55.21 0.38
N SER A 181 5.23 54.15 1.01
CA SER A 181 6.36 54.26 1.93
C SER A 181 7.63 54.76 1.26
N LYS A 182 7.88 54.37 0.01
CA LYS A 182 9.01 54.88 -0.78
C LYS A 182 8.87 56.37 -1.10
N VAL A 183 7.65 56.82 -1.44
CA VAL A 183 7.38 58.25 -1.70
C VAL A 183 7.57 59.08 -0.43
N GLU A 184 7.10 58.59 0.72
CA GLU A 184 7.29 59.24 2.02
C GLU A 184 8.78 59.36 2.38
N THR A 185 9.55 58.29 2.17
CA THR A 185 11.01 58.30 2.39
C THR A 185 11.70 59.35 1.52
N LEU A 186 11.38 59.38 0.22
CA LEU A 186 11.92 60.37 -0.73
C LEU A 186 11.56 61.81 -0.34
N TYR A 187 10.34 62.02 0.14
CA TYR A 187 9.90 63.34 0.58
C TYR A 187 10.67 63.83 1.80
N LEU A 188 10.93 62.94 2.77
CA LEU A 188 11.75 63.24 3.94
C LEU A 188 13.19 63.56 3.54
N GLU A 189 13.79 62.78 2.63
CA GLU A 189 15.15 63.03 2.12
C GLU A 189 15.26 64.40 1.41
N ILE A 190 14.29 64.73 0.55
CA ILE A 190 14.27 66.04 -0.12
C ILE A 190 14.12 67.17 0.89
N SER A 191 13.24 66.99 1.89
CA SER A 191 13.00 68.01 2.92
C SER A 191 14.25 68.28 3.76
N ASP A 192 14.96 67.23 4.17
CA ASP A 192 16.23 67.33 4.90
C ASP A 192 17.31 68.07 4.07
N VAL A 193 17.44 67.74 2.77
CA VAL A 193 18.36 68.46 1.88
C VAL A 193 18.00 69.94 1.75
N LEU A 194 16.71 70.26 1.66
CA LEU A 194 16.25 71.66 1.58
C LEU A 194 16.52 72.42 2.89
N GLU A 195 16.28 71.83 4.05
CA GLU A 195 16.59 72.43 5.36
C GLU A 195 18.11 72.65 5.54
N GLN A 196 18.94 71.70 5.09
CA GLN A 196 20.40 71.84 5.08
C GLN A 196 20.88 72.96 4.14
N LEU A 197 20.21 73.17 3.03
CA LEU A 197 20.51 74.29 2.13
C LEU A 197 20.08 75.63 2.73
N GLU A 198 18.91 75.70 3.36
CA GLU A 198 18.40 76.91 4.00
C GLU A 198 19.28 77.34 5.17
N THR A 199 19.70 76.39 6.02
CA THR A 199 20.65 76.65 7.13
C THR A 199 22.04 77.08 6.63
N LYS A 200 22.52 76.55 5.50
CA LYS A 200 23.78 77.00 4.84
C LYS A 200 23.67 78.39 4.24
N VAL A 201 22.50 78.77 3.72
CA VAL A 201 22.24 80.11 3.16
C VAL A 201 22.12 81.16 4.27
N LEU A 202 21.53 80.80 5.43
CA LEU A 202 21.40 81.70 6.58
C LEU A 202 22.71 81.87 7.40
N PHE A 203 23.68 80.96 7.27
CA PHE A 203 25.01 81.09 7.89
C PHE A 203 26.16 80.72 6.91
N PRO A 204 26.61 81.66 6.04
CA PRO A 204 27.71 81.39 5.12
C PRO A 204 29.07 81.48 5.85
N GLY A 205 29.50 80.37 6.43
CA GLY A 205 30.85 80.20 6.97
C GLY A 205 31.87 79.83 5.89
N ILE A 206 32.56 80.84 5.36
CA ILE A 206 33.97 80.90 4.88
C ILE A 206 34.61 79.61 4.32
N GLY A 207 34.97 79.63 3.02
CA GLY A 207 36.26 79.07 2.56
C GLY A 207 36.27 78.03 1.42
N ASN A 208 36.77 78.50 0.27
CA ASN A 208 37.68 77.85 -0.70
C ASN A 208 37.18 76.87 -1.80
N GLU A 209 37.21 77.44 -3.01
CA GLU A 209 38.03 77.06 -4.19
C GLU A 209 37.74 75.80 -5.04
N LEU A 210 37.72 76.08 -6.35
CA LEU A 210 37.63 75.21 -7.53
C LEU A 210 38.69 74.09 -7.57
N SER A 211 38.35 72.96 -8.19
CA SER A 211 39.03 72.51 -9.42
C SER A 211 38.25 71.43 -10.18
N ASP A 212 38.26 71.56 -11.50
CA ASP A 212 37.72 70.68 -12.54
C ASP A 212 38.22 69.21 -12.47
N ALA A 213 37.44 68.29 -13.05
CA ALA A 213 37.86 67.48 -14.22
C ALA A 213 36.80 66.44 -14.62
N TYR A 214 36.32 66.55 -15.86
CA TYR A 214 35.62 65.50 -16.59
C TYR A 214 36.58 64.37 -16.99
N GLY A 215 36.14 63.11 -16.84
CA GLY A 215 36.85 61.94 -17.37
C GLY A 215 35.88 60.76 -17.59
N ILE A 216 35.44 60.58 -18.83
CA ILE A 216 34.67 59.42 -19.29
C ILE A 216 35.66 58.33 -19.71
N GLN A 217 35.53 57.11 -19.18
CA GLN A 217 36.23 55.93 -19.70
C GLN A 217 35.26 54.76 -19.86
N PHE A 218 35.07 54.31 -21.11
CA PHE A 218 34.41 53.06 -21.47
C PHE A 218 35.40 51.90 -21.35
N ALA A 219 34.93 50.73 -20.92
CA ALA A 219 35.63 49.46 -21.12
C ALA A 219 34.64 48.40 -21.63
N LYS A 220 34.87 47.94 -22.86
CA LYS A 220 34.32 46.73 -23.46
C LYS A 220 35.37 45.62 -23.27
N PHE A 221 34.96 44.45 -22.79
CA PHE A 221 35.78 43.24 -22.87
C PHE A 221 35.06 42.21 -23.75
N GLY A 222 35.85 41.57 -24.62
CA GLY A 222 35.44 40.45 -25.46
C GLY A 222 35.63 39.10 -24.77
#